data_AF-A0A838HQ56-F1
#
_entry.id   AF-A0A838HQ56-F1
#
_cell.length_a   1.000
_cell.length_b   1.000
_cell.length_c   1.000
_cell.angle_alpha   90.00
_cell.angle_beta   90.00
_cell.angle_gamma   90.00
#
_symmetry.space_group_name_H-M   'P 1'
#
loop_
_entity.id
_entity.type
_entity.pdbx_description
1 polymer ?
#
loop_
_entity_poly.entity_id
_entity_poly.type
_entity_poly.pdbx_seq_one_letter_code
_entity_poly.pdbx_strand_id
1 'polypeptide(L)'
;MLPRLRIASAALLLSACAADAHREAVDDVSLRVDTGGVAAPTVQLIDSTIPPAVAGEAGWNYQQSAHADLTGDAQPELVVLTARVEMYRGRPAWDDGQPWQVYVEAQDGTRSYVYAQRLQLGTLTMRVSRSQPGEPARIVLIEHLPDRLSLYEASYGGPGLVSVAVRFQRAVDPRGEVASPQLP
;
A
#
# COMPACT_ATOMS: atom_id res chain seq x y z
N MET A 1 5.39 -69.16 26.64
CA MET A 1 4.16 -69.30 27.45
C MET A 1 3.96 -68.01 28.23
N LEU A 2 2.84 -67.30 28.01
CA LEU A 2 2.39 -66.16 28.81
C LEU A 2 1.85 -66.65 30.17
N PRO A 3 1.80 -65.77 31.20
CA PRO A 3 0.51 -65.12 31.47
C PRO A 3 0.60 -63.61 31.74
N ARG A 4 -0.54 -62.98 31.49
CA ARG A 4 -0.90 -61.59 31.70
C ARG A 4 -1.16 -61.32 33.19
N LEU A 5 -0.90 -60.09 33.66
CA LEU A 5 -1.74 -59.47 34.67
C LEU A 5 -1.94 -57.98 34.37
N ARG A 6 -3.21 -57.57 34.45
CA ARG A 6 -3.74 -56.22 34.20
C ARG A 6 -3.63 -55.39 35.47
N ILE A 7 -3.25 -54.12 35.36
CA ILE A 7 -3.68 -53.10 36.32
C ILE A 7 -4.20 -51.91 35.52
N ALA A 8 -5.48 -51.64 35.71
CA ALA A 8 -6.18 -50.47 35.25
C ALA A 8 -5.78 -49.27 36.11
N SER A 9 -5.61 -48.11 35.50
CA SER A 9 -5.67 -46.84 36.20
C SER A 9 -6.38 -45.85 35.31
N ALA A 10 -7.58 -45.50 35.78
CA ALA A 10 -8.41 -44.43 35.27
C ALA A 10 -7.75 -43.09 35.60
N ALA A 11 -7.68 -42.19 34.63
CA ALA A 11 -7.36 -40.79 34.88
C ALA A 11 -8.35 -39.90 34.11
N LEU A 12 -9.20 -39.28 34.94
CA LEU A 12 -10.01 -38.08 34.80
C LEU A 12 -10.20 -37.44 33.40
N LEU A 13 -11.49 -37.31 33.08
CA LEU A 13 -12.09 -36.34 32.17
C LEU A 13 -11.74 -34.90 32.60
N LEU A 14 -11.00 -34.19 31.75
CA LEU A 14 -10.99 -32.73 31.73
C LEU A 14 -11.75 -32.28 30.48
N SER A 15 -12.98 -31.85 30.74
CA SER A 15 -13.81 -31.09 29.82
C SER A 15 -13.09 -29.78 29.51
N ALA A 16 -12.65 -29.61 28.26
CA ALA A 16 -12.21 -28.33 27.74
C ALA A 16 -13.26 -27.84 26.74
N CYS A 17 -13.97 -26.79 27.12
CA CYS A 17 -14.85 -26.01 26.25
C CYS A 17 -14.01 -25.47 25.09
N ALA A 18 -14.10 -26.10 23.92
CA ALA A 18 -13.66 -25.47 22.68
C ALA A 18 -14.78 -24.55 22.22
N ALA A 19 -14.54 -23.26 22.38
CA ALA A 19 -15.42 -22.18 21.98
C ALA A 19 -15.83 -22.32 20.51
N ASP A 20 -17.09 -22.00 20.27
CA ASP A 20 -17.70 -21.74 18.97
C ASP A 20 -16.78 -20.84 18.13
N ALA A 21 -16.02 -21.45 17.22
CA ALA A 21 -15.31 -20.72 16.19
C ALA A 21 -16.33 -20.41 15.10
N HIS A 22 -17.06 -19.32 15.29
CA HIS A 22 -17.79 -18.64 14.23
C HIS A 22 -16.74 -18.14 13.22
N ARG A 23 -16.35 -19.05 12.32
CA ARG A 23 -15.51 -18.76 11.16
C ARG A 23 -16.44 -18.17 10.12
N GLU A 24 -16.69 -16.86 10.22
CA GLU A 24 -17.20 -16.12 9.08
C GLU A 24 -16.16 -16.26 7.97
N ALA A 25 -16.50 -17.08 6.98
CA ALA A 25 -15.89 -17.00 5.67
C ALA A 25 -16.13 -15.56 5.19
N VAL A 26 -15.12 -14.72 5.32
CA VAL A 26 -15.05 -13.48 4.57
C VAL A 26 -14.97 -13.94 3.12
N ASP A 27 -16.12 -13.95 2.46
CA ASP A 27 -16.21 -14.12 1.02
C ASP A 27 -15.18 -13.17 0.42
N ASP A 28 -14.22 -13.76 -0.27
CA ASP A 28 -13.25 -13.08 -1.10
C ASP A 28 -14.03 -12.35 -2.19
N VAL A 29 -14.38 -11.09 -1.92
CA VAL A 29 -14.91 -10.17 -2.91
C VAL A 29 -13.73 -9.77 -3.80
N SER A 30 -13.31 -10.72 -4.64
CA SER A 30 -12.55 -10.46 -5.85
C SER A 30 -13.45 -9.64 -6.77
N LEU A 31 -13.47 -8.32 -6.58
CA LEU A 31 -14.05 -7.36 -7.51
C LEU A 31 -13.28 -7.45 -8.83
N ARG A 32 -13.71 -8.36 -9.70
CA ARG A 32 -13.40 -8.28 -11.13
C ARG A 32 -14.20 -7.10 -11.68
N VAL A 33 -13.58 -5.92 -11.62
CA VAL A 33 -14.03 -4.79 -12.41
C VAL A 33 -13.67 -5.11 -13.86
N ASP A 34 -14.64 -5.64 -14.59
CA ASP A 34 -14.57 -5.85 -16.03
C ASP A 34 -14.60 -4.46 -16.71
N THR A 35 -13.44 -3.80 -16.74
CA THR A 35 -13.22 -2.56 -17.49
C THR A 35 -13.02 -2.97 -18.93
N GLY A 36 -14.10 -2.94 -19.71
CA GLY A 36 -14.04 -3.16 -21.15
C GLY A 36 -13.00 -2.24 -21.79
N GLY A 37 -11.82 -2.78 -22.11
CA GLY A 37 -10.84 -2.33 -23.10
C GLY A 37 -10.25 -0.92 -23.04
N VAL A 38 -10.77 0.01 -22.22
CA VAL A 38 -10.23 1.38 -22.14
C VAL A 38 -9.03 1.38 -21.21
N ALA A 39 -7.84 1.51 -21.78
CA ALA A 39 -6.62 1.69 -21.03
C ALA A 39 -6.75 2.92 -20.11
N ALA A 40 -6.48 2.74 -18.83
CA ALA A 40 -6.50 3.84 -17.86
C ALA A 40 -5.51 4.94 -18.27
N PRO A 41 -5.89 6.23 -18.11
CA PRO A 41 -5.03 7.34 -18.53
C PRO A 41 -3.73 7.37 -17.71
N THR A 42 -2.61 7.57 -18.41
CA THR A 42 -1.29 7.76 -17.77
C THR A 42 -1.14 9.20 -17.31
N VAL A 43 -0.56 9.40 -16.12
CA VAL A 43 -0.37 10.73 -15.51
C VAL A 43 1.05 10.94 -15.00
N GLN A 44 1.48 12.21 -14.97
CA GLN A 44 2.71 12.63 -14.33
C GLN A 44 2.40 13.10 -12.91
N LEU A 45 2.95 12.40 -11.90
CA LEU A 45 2.76 12.75 -10.48
C LEU A 45 4.00 13.35 -9.83
N ILE A 46 5.00 13.74 -10.63
CA ILE A 46 6.23 14.36 -10.14
C ILE A 46 6.16 15.86 -10.42
N ASP A 47 6.02 16.65 -9.36
CA ASP A 47 6.26 18.09 -9.39
C ASP A 47 7.78 18.34 -9.37
N SER A 48 8.32 18.83 -10.49
CA SER A 48 9.76 19.08 -10.66
C SER A 48 10.29 20.22 -9.79
N THR A 49 9.41 21.00 -9.16
CA THR A 49 9.80 22.05 -8.20
C THR A 49 10.12 21.50 -6.82
N ILE A 50 9.77 20.24 -6.54
CA ILE A 50 10.10 19.53 -5.31
C ILE A 50 11.40 18.74 -5.54
N PRO A 51 12.51 19.10 -4.89
CA PRO A 51 13.76 18.36 -5.05
C PRO A 51 13.59 16.91 -4.59
N PRO A 52 14.16 15.93 -5.30
CA PRO A 52 14.24 14.55 -4.85
C PRO A 52 14.80 14.46 -3.44
N ALA A 53 14.15 13.65 -2.60
CA ALA A 53 14.57 13.43 -1.22
C ALA A 53 14.65 11.94 -0.91
N VAL A 54 15.49 11.62 0.07
CA VAL A 54 15.67 10.27 0.59
C VAL A 54 15.13 10.21 2.01
N ALA A 55 14.43 9.13 2.35
CA ALA A 55 13.90 8.95 3.69
C ALA A 55 15.02 9.04 4.75
N GLY A 56 14.79 9.82 5.80
CA GLY A 56 15.78 10.09 6.85
C GLY A 56 16.72 11.26 6.59
N GLU A 57 16.68 11.89 5.42
CA GLU A 57 17.34 13.19 5.21
C GLU A 57 16.75 14.28 6.10
N ALA A 58 17.51 15.35 6.32
CA ALA A 58 17.10 16.45 7.19
C ALA A 58 15.71 17.01 6.81
N GLY A 59 14.74 16.83 7.70
CA GLY A 59 13.35 17.25 7.51
C GLY A 59 12.41 16.18 6.98
N TRP A 60 12.90 15.10 6.37
CA TRP A 60 12.14 13.98 5.82
C TRP A 60 11.92 12.88 6.87
N ASN A 61 11.26 13.26 7.96
CA ASN A 61 11.20 12.45 9.18
C ASN A 61 10.07 11.41 9.21
N TYR A 62 9.11 11.49 8.28
CA TYR A 62 8.10 10.43 8.11
C TYR A 62 8.51 9.49 7.00
N GLN A 63 8.39 8.19 7.27
CA GLN A 63 8.74 7.14 6.32
C GLN A 63 7.88 5.89 6.50
N GLN A 64 7.54 5.26 5.38
CA GLN A 64 6.99 3.92 5.31
C GLN A 64 7.66 3.20 4.14
N SER A 65 7.87 1.90 4.28
CA SER A 65 8.50 1.12 3.22
C SER A 65 7.89 -0.27 3.06
N ALA A 66 8.08 -0.84 1.88
CA ALA A 66 7.70 -2.20 1.56
C ALA A 66 8.67 -2.80 0.54
N HIS A 67 8.94 -4.09 0.66
CA HIS A 67 9.68 -4.86 -0.34
C HIS A 67 8.72 -5.63 -1.24
N ALA A 68 8.95 -5.63 -2.55
CA ALA A 68 8.23 -6.45 -3.51
C ALA A 68 9.02 -6.62 -4.80
N ASP A 69 8.78 -7.73 -5.49
CA ASP A 69 9.26 -7.95 -6.85
C ASP A 69 8.38 -7.15 -7.82
N LEU A 70 8.82 -5.95 -8.17
CA LEU A 70 8.09 -5.02 -9.03
C LEU A 70 8.39 -5.23 -10.51
N THR A 71 9.50 -5.92 -10.84
CA THR A 71 9.95 -6.16 -12.21
C THR A 71 9.63 -7.57 -12.72
N GLY A 72 9.29 -8.50 -11.82
CA GLY A 72 9.00 -9.90 -12.12
C GLY A 72 10.26 -10.77 -12.24
N ASP A 73 11.40 -10.32 -11.72
CA ASP A 73 12.69 -11.01 -11.81
C ASP A 73 13.03 -11.86 -10.56
N ALA A 74 12.07 -11.99 -9.65
CA ALA A 74 12.20 -12.64 -8.35
C ALA A 74 13.18 -11.96 -7.38
N GLN A 75 13.65 -10.73 -7.67
CA GLN A 75 14.39 -9.90 -6.73
C GLN A 75 13.50 -8.76 -6.22
N PRO A 76 13.38 -8.57 -4.90
CA PRO A 76 12.53 -7.50 -4.39
C PRO A 76 13.23 -6.13 -4.51
N GLU A 77 12.54 -5.13 -5.05
CA GLU A 77 12.89 -3.74 -4.86
C GLU A 77 12.34 -3.18 -3.54
N LEU A 78 12.86 -2.03 -3.11
CA LEU A 78 12.36 -1.29 -1.95
C LEU A 78 11.50 -0.11 -2.42
N VAL A 79 10.22 -0.10 -2.05
CA VAL A 79 9.35 1.06 -2.23
C VAL A 79 9.36 1.87 -0.95
N VAL A 80 9.61 3.18 -1.06
CA VAL A 80 9.67 4.10 0.06
C VAL A 80 8.69 5.24 -0.16
N LEU A 81 7.81 5.44 0.81
CA LEU A 81 7.03 6.67 0.96
C LEU A 81 7.70 7.52 2.04
N THR A 82 7.90 8.80 1.76
CA THR A 82 8.44 9.76 2.72
C THR A 82 7.73 11.11 2.65
N ALA A 83 7.68 11.82 3.76
CA ALA A 83 7.14 13.17 3.81
C ALA A 83 8.01 14.07 4.68
N ARG A 84 8.10 15.35 4.29
CA ARG A 84 8.80 16.35 5.09
C ARG A 84 7.88 16.81 6.22
N VAL A 85 8.13 16.36 7.44
CA VAL A 85 7.26 16.66 8.58
C VAL A 85 8.08 16.81 9.85
N GLU A 86 7.63 17.70 10.74
CA GLU A 86 8.17 17.76 12.09
C GLU A 86 7.66 16.59 12.93
N MET A 87 8.49 16.05 13.80
CA MET A 87 8.09 14.99 14.73
C MET A 87 7.91 15.57 16.12
N TYR A 88 6.69 15.53 16.65
CA TYR A 88 6.39 15.92 18.01
C TYR A 88 6.09 14.69 18.86
N ARG A 89 6.94 14.41 19.84
CA ARG A 89 6.81 13.24 20.74
C ARG A 89 6.64 11.91 19.99
N GLY A 90 7.41 11.74 18.91
CA GLY A 90 7.40 10.52 18.08
C GLY A 90 6.19 10.40 17.14
N ARG A 91 5.38 11.46 17.00
CA ARG A 91 4.25 11.50 16.07
C ARG A 91 4.48 12.59 15.02
N PRO A 92 4.09 12.38 13.75
CA PRO A 92 4.15 13.43 12.76
C PRO A 92 3.21 14.57 13.15
N ALA A 93 3.75 15.77 13.25
CA ALA A 93 2.99 17.00 13.37
C ALA A 93 2.70 17.49 11.94
N TRP A 94 1.57 17.04 11.40
CA TRP A 94 1.16 17.40 10.05
C TRP A 94 0.92 18.91 9.95
N ASP A 95 1.55 19.50 8.95
CA ASP A 95 1.34 20.89 8.52
C ASP A 95 0.59 20.87 7.18
N ASP A 96 0.04 21.99 6.75
CA ASP A 96 -0.68 22.09 5.48
C ASP A 96 0.30 22.25 4.32
N GLY A 97 0.21 21.37 3.31
CA GLY A 97 1.00 21.51 2.08
C GLY A 97 2.44 21.03 2.16
N GLN A 98 2.74 20.17 3.14
CA GLN A 98 4.01 19.46 3.22
C GLN A 98 4.23 18.57 1.98
N PRO A 99 5.47 18.49 1.46
CA PRO A 99 5.77 17.64 0.32
C PRO A 99 5.81 16.16 0.73
N TRP A 100 5.23 15.33 -0.14
CA TRP A 100 5.22 13.87 -0.07
C TRP A 100 5.96 13.33 -1.29
N GLN A 101 6.76 12.28 -1.10
CA GLN A 101 7.43 11.57 -2.17
C GLN A 101 7.28 10.07 -2.03
N VAL A 102 7.19 9.39 -3.18
CA VAL A 102 7.32 7.95 -3.27
C VAL A 102 8.40 7.63 -4.30
N TYR A 103 9.34 6.77 -3.94
CA TYR A 103 10.37 6.28 -4.84
C TYR A 103 10.57 4.77 -4.69
N VAL A 104 11.09 4.16 -5.75
CA VAL A 104 11.59 2.80 -5.78
C VAL A 104 13.11 2.85 -5.73
N GLU A 105 13.72 2.10 -4.82
CA GLU A 105 15.16 1.85 -4.77
C GLU A 105 15.44 0.43 -5.27
N ALA A 106 16.20 0.35 -6.35
CA ALA A 106 16.69 -0.89 -6.93
C ALA A 106 17.83 -1.48 -6.08
N GLN A 107 18.21 -2.73 -6.37
CA GLN A 107 19.27 -3.45 -5.64
C GLN A 107 20.64 -2.76 -5.69
N ASP A 108 20.90 -1.99 -6.75
CA ASP A 108 22.13 -1.20 -6.91
C ASP A 108 22.08 0.17 -6.19
N GLY A 109 20.97 0.47 -5.49
CA GLY A 109 20.72 1.74 -4.82
C GLY A 109 20.18 2.84 -5.75
N THR A 110 19.97 2.56 -7.04
CA THR A 110 19.40 3.52 -7.98
C THR A 110 17.95 3.81 -7.60
N ARG A 111 17.59 5.10 -7.55
CA ARG A 111 16.24 5.56 -7.16
C ARG A 111 15.44 6.05 -8.35
N SER A 112 14.19 5.62 -8.43
CA SER A 112 13.20 6.08 -9.41
C SER A 112 11.99 6.64 -8.70
N TYR A 113 11.71 7.92 -8.90
CA TYR A 113 10.59 8.59 -8.26
C TYR A 113 9.28 8.28 -8.99
N VAL A 114 8.26 7.96 -8.21
CA VAL A 114 6.90 7.62 -8.67
C VAL A 114 5.94 8.77 -8.39
N TYR A 115 6.17 9.50 -7.31
CA TYR A 115 5.30 10.55 -6.82
C TYR A 115 6.13 11.65 -6.14
N ALA A 116 5.81 12.91 -6.42
CA ALA A 116 6.29 14.07 -5.67
C ALA A 116 5.25 15.18 -5.76
N GLN A 117 4.51 15.45 -4.68
CA GLN A 117 3.49 16.50 -4.64
C GLN A 117 3.42 17.16 -3.26
N ARG A 118 2.86 18.36 -3.22
CA ARG A 118 2.42 19.03 -1.99
C ARG A 118 0.93 18.78 -1.81
N LEU A 119 0.54 18.28 -0.64
CA LEU A 119 -0.85 17.98 -0.34
C LEU A 119 -1.40 18.99 0.66
N GLN A 120 -2.25 19.90 0.18
CA GLN A 120 -2.94 20.88 1.03
C GLN A 120 -4.03 20.16 1.82
N LEU A 121 -3.90 20.12 3.16
CA LEU A 121 -4.84 19.42 4.05
C LEU A 121 -5.05 17.94 3.68
N GLY A 122 -4.06 17.33 3.04
CA GLY A 122 -4.19 16.01 2.42
C GLY A 122 -3.24 14.97 2.98
N THR A 123 -3.49 13.72 2.60
CA THR A 123 -2.65 12.58 2.97
C THR A 123 -2.40 11.67 1.77
N LEU A 124 -1.26 10.98 1.81
CA LEU A 124 -0.93 9.94 0.85
C LEU A 124 -0.79 8.61 1.58
N THR A 125 -1.50 7.59 1.11
CA THR A 125 -1.27 6.21 1.52
C THR A 125 -0.62 5.44 0.38
N MET A 126 0.45 4.71 0.69
CA MET A 126 1.11 3.78 -0.22
C MET A 126 0.81 2.34 0.19
N ARG A 127 0.47 1.52 -0.80
CA ARG A 127 0.37 0.06 -0.68
C ARG A 127 1.13 -0.58 -1.83
N VAL A 128 1.56 -1.83 -1.63
CA VAL A 128 2.09 -2.66 -2.70
C VAL A 128 1.15 -3.84 -2.86
N SER A 129 0.64 -4.06 -4.07
CA SER A 129 -0.22 -5.21 -4.36
C SER A 129 0.61 -6.47 -4.35
N ARG A 130 0.04 -7.58 -3.86
CA ARG A 130 0.59 -8.90 -4.18
C ARG A 130 -0.05 -9.34 -5.49
N SER A 131 0.76 -9.41 -6.54
CA SER A 131 0.36 -10.12 -7.75
C SER A 131 0.55 -11.62 -7.56
N GLN A 132 0.05 -12.42 -8.50
CA GLN A 132 0.28 -13.87 -8.48
C GLN A 132 1.79 -14.17 -8.56
N PRO A 133 2.25 -15.33 -8.07
CA PRO A 133 3.65 -15.71 -8.23
C PRO A 133 4.10 -15.61 -9.69
N GLY A 134 5.15 -14.84 -9.96
CA GLY A 134 5.68 -14.61 -11.31
C GLY A 134 5.08 -13.41 -12.06
N GLU A 135 4.11 -12.71 -11.48
CA GLU A 135 3.64 -11.43 -11.99
C GLU A 135 4.30 -10.26 -11.22
N PRO A 136 4.73 -9.19 -11.92
CA PRO A 136 5.31 -8.03 -11.26
C PRO A 136 4.28 -7.34 -10.36
N ALA A 137 4.65 -7.06 -9.11
CA ALA A 137 3.83 -6.31 -8.17
C ALA A 137 3.58 -4.87 -8.65
N ARG A 138 2.54 -4.23 -8.10
CA ARG A 138 2.17 -2.84 -8.41
C ARG A 138 2.20 -1.98 -7.16
N ILE A 139 2.53 -0.71 -7.34
CA ILE A 139 2.43 0.29 -6.28
C ILE A 139 1.07 0.95 -6.40
N VAL A 140 0.28 0.93 -5.33
CA VAL A 140 -1.00 1.62 -5.25
C VAL A 140 -0.84 2.84 -4.37
N LEU A 141 -1.19 4.00 -4.91
CA LEU A 141 -1.17 5.28 -4.22
C LEU A 141 -2.60 5.77 -4.05
N ILE A 142 -2.97 6.12 -2.83
CA ILE A 142 -4.26 6.70 -2.50
C ILE A 142 -4.01 8.10 -1.97
N GLU A 143 -4.33 9.10 -2.79
CA GLU A 143 -4.30 10.50 -2.43
C GLU A 143 -5.67 10.91 -1.90
N HIS A 144 -5.71 11.40 -0.68
CA HIS A 144 -6.91 11.92 -0.05
C HIS A 144 -6.72 13.39 0.26
N LEU A 145 -7.45 14.24 -0.48
CA LEU A 145 -7.60 15.67 -0.27
C LEU A 145 -9.00 15.96 0.30
N PRO A 146 -9.22 17.14 0.91
CA PRO A 146 -10.53 17.50 1.44
C PRO A 146 -11.68 17.43 0.42
N ASP A 147 -11.38 17.70 -0.85
CA ASP A 147 -12.36 17.79 -1.94
C ASP A 147 -12.19 16.65 -2.97
N ARG A 148 -11.24 15.75 -2.78
CA ARG A 148 -10.90 14.73 -3.79
C ARG A 148 -10.28 13.47 -3.20
N LEU A 149 -10.72 12.32 -3.71
CA LEU A 149 -10.07 11.04 -3.53
C LEU A 149 -9.54 10.55 -4.88
N SER A 150 -8.26 10.22 -4.96
CA SER A 150 -7.62 9.71 -6.18
C SER A 150 -6.87 8.41 -5.88
N LEU A 151 -7.00 7.42 -6.76
CA LEU A 151 -6.28 6.16 -6.72
C LEU A 151 -5.43 6.03 -7.98
N TYR A 152 -4.14 5.86 -7.77
CA TYR A 152 -3.16 5.66 -8.81
C TYR A 152 -2.54 4.27 -8.67
N GLU A 153 -2.23 3.67 -9.81
CA GLU A 153 -1.44 2.45 -9.87
C GLU A 153 -0.17 2.73 -10.67
N ALA A 154 0.98 2.48 -10.06
CA ALA A 154 2.27 2.62 -10.70
C ALA A 154 2.89 1.26 -11.00
N SER A 155 3.41 1.15 -12.21
CA SER A 155 4.23 0.03 -12.67
C SER A 155 5.68 0.48 -12.74
N TYR A 156 6.59 -0.40 -12.31
CA TYR A 156 8.02 -0.17 -12.35
C TYR A 156 8.66 -1.26 -13.22
N GLY A 157 9.38 -0.85 -14.26
CA GLY A 157 10.05 -1.75 -15.21
C GLY A 157 11.57 -1.78 -15.06
N GLY A 158 12.10 -1.18 -14.00
CA GLY A 158 13.54 -0.96 -13.78
C GLY A 158 13.90 0.51 -13.64
N PRO A 159 15.19 0.84 -13.42
CA PRO A 159 15.63 2.20 -13.15
C PRO A 159 15.18 3.22 -14.19
N GLY A 160 14.49 4.27 -13.76
CA GLY A 160 13.94 5.32 -14.62
C GLY A 160 12.69 4.92 -15.42
N LEU A 161 12.27 3.66 -15.36
CA LEU A 161 11.12 3.13 -16.10
C LEU A 161 9.91 3.02 -15.17
N VAL A 162 9.24 4.15 -14.93
CA VAL A 162 8.02 4.25 -14.14
C VAL A 162 6.87 4.71 -15.03
N SER A 163 5.73 4.04 -14.94
CA SER A 163 4.46 4.53 -15.50
C SER A 163 3.39 4.55 -14.41
N VAL A 164 2.55 5.59 -14.41
CA VAL A 164 1.48 5.75 -13.42
C VAL A 164 0.16 5.96 -14.12
N ALA A 165 -0.84 5.14 -13.78
CA ALA A 165 -2.19 5.23 -14.32
C ALA A 165 -3.19 5.70 -13.25
N VAL A 166 -4.13 6.55 -13.63
CA VAL A 166 -5.28 6.89 -12.76
C VAL A 166 -6.30 5.77 -12.86
N ARG A 167 -6.57 5.10 -11.75
CA ARG A 167 -7.58 4.03 -11.69
C ARG A 167 -8.93 4.54 -11.22
N PHE A 168 -8.93 5.57 -10.39
CA PHE A 168 -10.13 6.16 -9.84
C PHE A 168 -9.88 7.60 -9.41
N GLN A 169 -10.84 8.48 -9.65
CA GLN A 169 -10.85 9.83 -9.10
C GLN A 169 -12.28 10.25 -8.80
N ARG A 170 -12.51 10.83 -7.63
CA ARG A 170 -13.83 11.30 -7.22
C ARG A 170 -13.72 12.61 -6.45
N ALA A 171 -14.60 13.56 -6.77
CA ALA A 171 -14.83 14.70 -5.90
C ALA A 171 -15.45 14.23 -4.57
N VAL A 172 -14.98 14.78 -3.47
CA VAL A 172 -15.55 14.58 -2.14
C VAL A 172 -16.23 15.89 -1.79
N ASP A 173 -17.53 15.86 -1.48
CA ASP A 173 -18.15 17.06 -0.91
C ASP A 173 -17.57 17.26 0.50
N PRO A 174 -16.99 18.42 0.81
CA PRO A 174 -16.54 18.72 2.17
C PRO A 174 -17.66 18.69 3.22
N ARG A 175 -18.94 18.68 2.81
CA ARG A 175 -20.12 18.52 3.68
C ARG A 175 -20.60 17.07 3.85
N GLY A 176 -19.99 16.12 3.14
CA GLY A 176 -20.30 14.70 3.26
C GLY A 176 -21.41 14.18 2.33
N GLU A 177 -21.96 14.98 1.42
CA GLU A 177 -22.86 14.46 0.38
C GLU A 177 -22.06 13.83 -0.76
N VAL A 178 -22.34 12.57 -1.06
CA VAL A 178 -21.53 11.80 -2.01
C VAL A 178 -21.84 12.27 -3.43
N ALA A 179 -20.96 13.09 -4.03
CA ALA A 179 -21.00 13.33 -5.46
C ALA A 179 -20.76 12.01 -6.20
N SER A 180 -21.57 11.73 -7.23
CA SER A 180 -21.49 10.47 -7.98
C SER A 180 -20.09 10.23 -8.55
N PRO A 181 -19.61 8.97 -8.60
CA PRO A 181 -18.32 8.64 -9.19
C PRO A 181 -18.24 9.15 -10.63
N GLN A 182 -17.13 9.78 -10.99
CA GLN A 182 -16.80 10.01 -12.40
C GLN A 182 -15.87 8.88 -12.84
N LEU A 183 -16.38 8.02 -13.72
CA LEU A 183 -15.54 7.11 -14.47
C LEU A 183 -14.91 7.90 -15.63
N PRO A 184 -13.63 7.65 -15.96
CA PRO A 184 -12.97 8.29 -17.10
C PRO A 184 -13.67 7.97 -18.43
#